data_AF-A0A7C6QGA2-F1
#
_entry.id   AF-A0A7C6QGA2-F1
#
_cell.length_a   1.000
_cell.length_b   1.000
_cell.length_c   1.000
_cell.angle_alpha   90.00
_cell.angle_beta   90.00
_cell.angle_gamma   90.00
#
_symmetry.space_group_name_H-M   'P 1'
#
loop_
_entity.id
_entity.type
_entity.pdbx_description
1 polymer ?
#
loop_
_entity_poly.entity_id
_entity_poly.type
_entity_poly.pdbx_seq_one_letter_code
_entity_poly.pdbx_strand_id
1 'polypeptide(L)'
;MVVRKIIRIDEELCNGCGNCVSPCAEGAIEIVNGKARLIKEELCDGAGFCLGVCPTGAMQIEEREAEAFNEEAVEEHLAAQKATGKTQEITLHCSRCHRTEYDAALFAVRLKGSSVWVCAKCLPGLIHG
;
A
#
# COMPACT_ATOMS: atom_id res chain seq x y z
N MET A 1 3.03 -6.48 24.36
CA MET A 1 3.37 -5.28 23.58
C MET A 1 4.89 -5.13 23.56
N VAL A 2 5.44 -4.53 22.51
CA VAL A 2 6.88 -4.28 22.29
C VAL A 2 7.08 -2.90 21.68
N VAL A 3 8.23 -2.27 21.92
CA VAL A 3 8.61 -1.03 21.22
C VAL A 3 9.17 -1.41 19.85
N ARG A 4 8.53 -0.94 18.77
CA ARG A 4 8.96 -1.21 17.40
C ARG A 4 8.57 -0.09 16.43
N LYS A 5 9.14 -0.16 15.23
CA LYS A 5 8.73 0.70 14.12
C LYS A 5 7.41 0.21 13.54
N ILE A 6 6.46 1.14 13.35
CA ILE A 6 5.14 0.87 12.81
C ILE A 6 4.66 2.06 11.97
N ILE A 7 3.72 1.81 11.05
CA ILE A 7 3.14 2.85 10.22
C ILE A 7 2.17 3.71 11.03
N ARG A 8 2.40 5.04 11.00
CA ARG A 8 1.48 6.07 11.47
C ARG A 8 0.79 6.70 10.27
N ILE A 9 -0.53 6.84 10.36
CA ILE A 9 -1.36 7.44 9.30
C ILE A 9 -1.87 8.79 9.81
N ASP A 10 -1.47 9.87 9.15
CA ASP A 10 -2.02 11.20 9.38
C ASP A 10 -3.39 11.32 8.70
N GLU A 11 -4.45 11.36 9.51
CA GLU A 11 -5.82 11.38 9.00
C GLU A 11 -6.20 12.70 8.31
N GLU A 12 -5.59 13.81 8.70
CA GLU A 12 -5.86 15.13 8.13
C GLU A 12 -5.30 15.20 6.71
N LEU A 13 -4.12 14.61 6.48
CA LEU A 13 -3.50 14.52 5.16
C LEU A 13 -4.09 13.40 4.28
N CYS A 14 -4.67 12.36 4.89
CA CYS A 14 -5.22 11.24 4.13
C CYS A 14 -6.47 11.67 3.36
N ASN A 15 -6.51 11.44 2.04
CA ASN A 15 -7.68 11.75 1.21
C ASN A 15 -8.48 10.49 0.79
N GLY A 16 -8.16 9.32 1.35
CA GLY A 16 -8.89 8.09 1.06
C GLY A 16 -8.61 7.43 -0.29
N CYS A 17 -7.59 7.86 -1.03
CA CYS A 17 -7.35 7.37 -2.40
C CYS A 17 -7.06 5.86 -2.55
N GLY A 18 -6.70 5.15 -1.48
CA GLY A 18 -6.47 3.70 -1.53
C GLY A 18 -5.10 3.24 -2.05
N ASN A 19 -4.25 4.14 -2.55
CA ASN A 19 -2.95 3.78 -3.13
C ASN A 19 -2.02 2.99 -2.18
N CYS A 20 -2.20 3.14 -0.87
CA CYS A 20 -1.42 2.45 0.15
C CYS A 20 -1.87 1.01 0.44
N VAL A 21 -3.05 0.58 -0.04
CA VAL A 21 -3.62 -0.75 0.23
C VAL A 21 -2.87 -1.83 -0.56
N SER A 22 -2.80 -1.70 -1.88
CA SER A 22 -2.20 -2.71 -2.77
C SER A 22 -0.71 -3.01 -2.49
N PRO A 23 0.15 -2.02 -2.14
CA PRO A 23 1.57 -2.29 -1.83
C PRO A 23 1.82 -2.99 -0.49
N CYS A 24 0.82 -3.17 0.38
CA CYS A 24 0.96 -3.87 1.65
C CYS A 24 0.78 -5.37 1.43
N ALA A 25 1.88 -6.13 1.45
CA ALA A 25 1.83 -7.58 1.24
C ALA A 25 1.09 -8.30 2.38
N GLU A 26 1.08 -7.70 3.56
CA GLU A 26 0.48 -8.22 4.79
C GLU A 26 -1.03 -7.93 4.88
N GLY A 27 -1.57 -7.11 3.98
CA GLY A 27 -2.98 -6.71 4.02
C GLY A 27 -3.35 -5.82 5.21
N ALA A 28 -2.38 -5.24 5.92
CA ALA A 28 -2.60 -4.54 7.18
C ALA A 28 -3.40 -3.23 7.05
N ILE A 29 -3.49 -2.65 5.86
CA ILE A 29 -4.13 -1.35 5.59
C ILE A 29 -5.41 -1.54 4.79
N GLU A 30 -6.53 -1.01 5.28
CA GLU A 30 -7.79 -0.89 4.52
C GLU A 30 -8.31 0.56 4.51
N ILE A 31 -9.26 0.83 3.61
CA ILE A 31 -10.02 2.08 3.62
C ILE A 31 -11.28 1.89 4.47
N VAL A 32 -11.32 2.56 5.62
CA VAL A 32 -12.45 2.56 6.55
C VAL A 32 -12.97 3.98 6.66
N ASN A 33 -14.27 4.19 6.44
CA ASN A 33 -14.90 5.51 6.48
C ASN A 33 -14.21 6.56 5.60
N GLY A 34 -13.73 6.15 4.42
CA GLY A 34 -13.07 7.05 3.46
C GLY A 34 -11.63 7.43 3.82
N LYS A 35 -11.00 6.77 4.79
CA LYS A 35 -9.61 7.02 5.18
C LYS A 35 -8.84 5.71 5.34
N ALA A 36 -7.53 5.75 5.13
CA ALA A 36 -6.68 4.60 5.39
C ALA A 36 -6.56 4.33 6.90
N ARG A 37 -6.57 3.06 7.28
CA ARG A 37 -6.43 2.58 8.66
C ARG A 37 -5.60 1.31 8.70
N LEU A 38 -4.80 1.15 9.76
CA LEU A 38 -4.33 -0.17 10.15
C LEU A 38 -5.48 -0.94 10.79
N ILE A 39 -5.78 -2.13 10.27
CA ILE A 39 -6.87 -2.96 10.80
C ILE A 39 -6.48 -3.61 12.11
N LYS A 40 -5.21 -4.01 12.23
CA LYS A 40 -4.57 -4.45 13.47
C LYS A 40 -3.09 -4.11 13.43
N GLU A 41 -2.52 -3.82 14.60
CA GLU A 41 -1.09 -3.50 14.69
C GLU A 41 -0.21 -4.71 14.42
N GLU A 42 -0.59 -5.90 14.88
CA GLU A 42 0.14 -7.16 14.69
C GLU A 42 0.30 -7.57 13.22
N LEU A 43 -0.50 -7.01 12.32
CA LEU A 43 -0.41 -7.26 10.87
C LEU A 43 0.61 -6.35 10.17
N CYS A 44 0.93 -5.18 10.74
CA CYS A 44 1.87 -4.25 10.13
C CYS A 44 3.30 -4.63 10.52
N ASP A 45 4.14 -5.00 9.58
CA ASP A 45 5.55 -5.33 9.84
C ASP A 45 6.45 -4.09 10.00
N GLY A 46 5.99 -2.93 9.51
CA GLY A 46 6.74 -1.67 9.52
C GLY A 46 7.66 -1.48 8.30
N ALA A 47 7.53 -2.27 7.22
CA ALA A 47 8.41 -2.20 6.05
C ALA A 47 8.34 -0.87 5.28
N GLY A 48 7.17 -0.23 5.26
CA GLY A 48 7.02 1.14 4.73
C GLY A 48 6.82 1.27 3.22
N PHE A 49 6.44 0.21 2.51
CA PHE A 49 6.09 0.30 1.07
C PHE A 49 4.95 1.31 0.78
N CYS A 50 4.07 1.56 1.75
CA CYS A 50 3.00 2.54 1.63
C CYS A 50 3.47 4.02 1.61
N LEU A 51 4.69 4.32 2.09
CA LEU A 51 5.20 5.70 2.19
C LEU A 51 5.34 6.34 0.81
N GLY A 52 6.04 5.66 -0.11
CA GLY A 52 6.37 6.20 -1.43
C GLY A 52 5.18 6.37 -2.37
N VAL A 53 4.11 5.60 -2.14
CA VAL A 53 2.90 5.63 -2.98
C VAL A 53 1.88 6.68 -2.53
N CYS A 54 1.93 7.12 -1.26
CA CYS A 54 0.98 8.08 -0.72
C CYS A 54 1.15 9.46 -1.38
N PRO A 55 0.18 9.95 -2.17
CA PRO A 55 0.36 11.20 -2.91
C PRO A 55 0.31 12.44 -2.01
N THR A 56 -0.27 12.33 -0.82
CA THR A 56 -0.46 13.42 0.15
C THR A 56 0.57 13.43 1.27
N GLY A 57 1.44 12.42 1.35
CA GLY A 57 2.43 12.30 2.43
C GLY A 57 1.84 11.89 3.79
N ALA A 58 0.64 11.32 3.82
CA ALA A 58 -0.05 10.92 5.05
C ALA A 58 0.59 9.72 5.79
N MET A 59 1.50 8.97 5.14
CA MET A 59 2.11 7.76 5.70
C MET A 59 3.47 8.09 6.30
N GLN A 60 3.70 7.70 7.56
CA GLN A 60 4.96 7.90 8.28
C GLN A 60 5.34 6.62 9.02
N ILE A 61 6.63 6.47 9.35
CA ILE A 61 7.08 5.46 10.31
C ILE A 61 7.31 6.17 11.64
N GLU A 62 6.76 5.62 12.72
CA GLU A 62 7.06 6.03 14.09
C GLU A 62 7.58 4.84 14.89
N GLU A 63 8.26 5.11 16.00
CA GLU A 63 8.65 4.11 16.98
C GLU A 63 7.82 4.30 18.24
N ARG A 64 7.02 3.30 18.59
CA ARG A 64 6.14 3.33 19.76
C ARG A 64 5.90 1.92 20.31
N GLU A 65 5.28 1.86 21.48
CA GLU A 65 4.74 0.60 21.99
C GLU A 65 3.54 0.17 21.12
N ALA A 66 3.60 -1.07 20.64
CA ALA A 66 2.59 -1.67 19.78
C ALA A 66 2.54 -3.20 20.00
N GLU A 67 1.52 -3.85 19.45
CA GLU A 67 1.52 -5.32 19.34
C GLU A 67 2.70 -5.80 18.48
N ALA A 68 3.27 -6.95 18.84
CA ALA A 68 4.35 -7.55 18.06
C ALA A 68 3.81 -7.99 16.69
N PHE A 69 4.65 -7.91 15.66
CA PHE A 69 4.28 -8.46 14.35
C PHE A 69 4.04 -9.98 14.47
N ASN A 70 2.98 -10.45 13.82
CA ASN A 70 2.54 -11.84 13.89
C ASN A 70 2.27 -12.38 12.48
N GLU A 71 3.20 -13.18 11.96
CA GLU A 71 3.09 -13.80 10.62
C GLU A 71 1.88 -14.72 10.50
N GLU A 72 1.55 -15.48 11.55
CA GLU A 72 0.39 -16.37 11.55
C GLU A 72 -0.92 -15.57 11.43
N ALA A 73 -1.02 -14.45 12.16
CA ALA A 73 -2.18 -13.55 12.05
C ALA A 73 -2.32 -12.93 10.65
N VAL A 74 -1.20 -12.66 9.96
CA VAL A 74 -1.20 -12.19 8.56
C VAL A 74 -1.75 -13.26 7.64
N GLU A 75 -1.28 -14.50 7.75
CA GLU A 75 -1.77 -15.61 6.93
C GLU A 75 -3.27 -15.84 7.10
N GLU A 76 -3.75 -15.85 8.36
CA GLU A 76 -5.16 -15.96 8.68
C GLU A 76 -5.98 -14.80 8.08
N HIS A 77 -5.49 -13.57 8.20
CA HIS A 77 -6.15 -12.39 7.67
C HIS A 77 -6.29 -12.43 6.15
N LEU A 78 -5.19 -12.76 5.44
CA LEU A 78 -5.18 -12.89 3.98
C LEU A 78 -6.08 -14.05 3.51
N ALA A 79 -6.10 -15.17 4.23
CA ALA A 79 -7.01 -16.28 3.92
C ALA A 79 -8.48 -15.87 4.08
N ALA A 80 -8.81 -15.13 5.15
CA ALA A 80 -10.16 -14.63 5.40
C ALA A 80 -10.63 -13.61 4.33
N GLN A 81 -9.76 -12.70 3.90
CA GLN A 81 -10.07 -11.76 2.81
C GLN A 81 -10.36 -12.49 1.49
N LYS A 82 -9.56 -13.52 1.16
CA LYS A 82 -9.79 -14.37 -0.03
C LYS A 82 -11.12 -15.10 0.03
N ALA A 83 -11.47 -15.69 1.18
CA ALA A 83 -12.71 -16.44 1.36
C ALA A 83 -13.97 -15.55 1.27
N THR A 84 -13.87 -14.29 1.69
CA THR A 84 -15.00 -13.35 1.69
C THR A 84 -15.17 -12.58 0.38
N GLY A 85 -14.31 -12.81 -0.62
CA GLY A 85 -14.29 -12.03 -1.86
C GLY A 85 -13.97 -10.54 -1.63
N LYS A 86 -13.49 -10.18 -0.44
CA LYS A 86 -13.06 -8.84 -0.04
C LYS A 86 -11.60 -8.57 -0.41
N THR A 87 -10.96 -9.46 -1.18
CA THR A 87 -9.77 -9.10 -1.92
C THR A 87 -10.15 -7.92 -2.81
N GLN A 88 -9.83 -6.69 -2.41
CA GLN A 88 -9.76 -5.60 -3.36
C GLN A 88 -8.60 -5.95 -4.29
N GLU A 89 -8.88 -6.76 -5.29
CA GLU A 89 -7.99 -7.06 -6.40
C GLU A 89 -7.88 -5.76 -7.20
N ILE A 90 -7.14 -4.79 -6.64
CA ILE A 90 -6.80 -3.55 -7.32
C ILE A 90 -5.72 -3.96 -8.31
N THR A 91 -6.15 -4.53 -9.43
CA THR A 91 -5.28 -4.84 -10.55
C THR A 91 -4.56 -3.57 -10.96
N LEU A 92 -3.25 -3.56 -10.71
CA LEU A 92 -2.38 -2.45 -11.02
C LEU A 92 -2.27 -2.34 -12.54
N HIS A 93 -2.39 -1.13 -13.08
CA HIS A 93 -2.30 -0.92 -14.52
C HIS A 93 -1.30 0.16 -14.84
N CYS A 94 -0.52 -0.06 -15.90
CA CYS A 94 0.33 0.98 -16.45
C CYS A 94 -0.52 2.17 -16.91
N SER A 95 -0.30 3.35 -16.36
CA SER A 95 -1.04 4.57 -16.67
C SER A 95 -0.87 5.05 -18.11
N ARG A 96 0.05 4.45 -18.88
CA ARG A 96 0.33 4.81 -20.29
C ARG A 96 -0.18 3.78 -21.29
N CYS A 97 -0.10 2.49 -20.98
CA CYS A 97 -0.44 1.42 -21.92
C CYS A 97 -1.44 0.39 -21.39
N HIS A 98 -1.94 0.58 -20.17
CA HIS A 98 -2.97 -0.22 -19.51
C HIS A 98 -2.67 -1.71 -19.31
N ARG A 99 -1.44 -2.17 -19.61
CA ARG A 99 -0.99 -3.51 -19.22
C ARG A 99 -1.01 -3.64 -17.71
N THR A 100 -1.40 -4.83 -17.27
CA THR A 100 -1.53 -5.17 -15.85
C THR A 100 -0.22 -5.67 -15.27
N GLU A 101 -0.17 -5.84 -13.95
CA GLU A 101 0.91 -6.56 -13.25
C GLU A 101 1.07 -8.01 -13.71
N TYR A 102 0.02 -8.61 -14.29
CA TYR A 102 0.07 -9.95 -14.85
C TYR A 102 0.77 -10.00 -16.22
N ASP A 103 0.79 -8.87 -16.94
CA ASP A 103 1.38 -8.77 -18.28
C ASP A 103 2.76 -8.10 -18.29
N ALA A 104 3.09 -7.33 -17.24
CA ALA A 104 4.34 -6.58 -17.17
C ALA A 104 4.73 -6.24 -15.72
N ALA A 105 6.03 -6.16 -15.47
CA ALA A 105 6.53 -5.54 -14.25
C ALA A 105 6.12 -4.06 -14.20
N LEU A 106 5.39 -3.69 -13.14
CA LEU A 106 4.94 -2.33 -12.86
C LEU A 106 5.76 -1.71 -11.74
N PHE A 107 6.08 -0.43 -11.90
CA PHE A 107 6.78 0.36 -10.88
C PHE A 107 5.89 1.51 -10.44
N ALA A 108 5.88 1.78 -9.13
CA ALA A 108 5.29 2.99 -8.60
C ALA A 108 6.17 4.19 -8.99
N VAL A 109 5.58 5.19 -9.64
CA VAL A 109 6.27 6.37 -10.15
C VAL A 109 5.52 7.63 -9.69
N ARG A 110 6.27 8.65 -9.28
CA ARG A 110 5.74 10.00 -9.07
C ARG A 110 5.88 10.78 -10.36
N LEU A 111 4.75 11.17 -10.97
CA LEU A 111 4.72 11.90 -12.23
C LEU A 111 3.75 13.08 -12.11
N LYS A 112 4.25 14.31 -12.34
CA LYS A 112 3.46 15.55 -12.27
C LYS A 112 2.65 15.69 -10.96
N GLY A 113 3.23 15.26 -9.84
CA GLY A 113 2.58 15.30 -8.51
C GLY A 113 1.64 14.14 -8.20
N SER A 114 1.38 13.25 -9.16
CA SER A 114 0.54 12.06 -8.99
C SER A 114 1.38 10.81 -8.75
N SER A 115 0.87 9.90 -7.92
CA SER A 115 1.42 8.55 -7.79
C SER A 115 0.74 7.64 -8.81
N VAL A 116 1.50 7.12 -9.77
CA VAL A 116 0.99 6.30 -10.90
C VAL A 116 1.83 5.04 -11.05
N TRP A 117 1.23 3.99 -11.62
CA TRP A 117 1.95 2.78 -11.99
C TRP A 117 2.40 2.85 -13.45
N VAL A 118 3.65 2.49 -13.73
CA VAL A 118 4.18 2.49 -15.10
C VAL A 118 4.96 1.21 -15.35
N CYS A 119 4.71 0.55 -16.48
CA CYS A 119 5.43 -0.67 -16.82
C CYS A 119 6.88 -0.39 -17.27
N ALA A 120 7.76 -1.39 -17.11
CA ALA A 120 9.16 -1.34 -17.52
C ALA A 120 9.38 -0.81 -18.95
N LYS A 121 8.47 -1.11 -19.89
CA LYS A 121 8.55 -0.67 -21.30
C LYS A 121 8.17 0.80 -21.49
N CYS A 122 7.22 1.32 -20.71
CA CYS A 122 6.73 2.68 -20.83
C CYS A 122 7.57 3.69 -20.05
N LEU A 123 8.27 3.22 -19.02
CA LEU A 123 9.07 4.05 -18.12
C LEU A 123 10.18 4.85 -18.85
N PRO A 124 10.98 4.29 -19.78
CA PRO A 124 12.01 5.05 -20.48
C PRO A 124 11.48 6.31 -21.18
N GLY A 125 10.31 6.23 -21.82
CA GLY A 125 9.68 7.37 -22.49
C GLY A 125 9.01 8.37 -21.54
N LEU A 126 9.15 8.21 -20.22
CA LEU A 126 8.82 9.23 -19.22
C LEU A 126 10.07 9.92 -18.66
N ILE A 127 11.24 9.28 -18.82
CA ILE A 127 12.53 9.76 -18.30
C ILE A 127 13.27 10.55 -19.38
N HIS A 128 13.26 10.07 -20.62
CA HIS A 128 14.10 10.58 -21.70
C HIS A 128 13.38 11.42 -22.76
N GLY A 129 12.05 11.46 -22.75
CA GLY A 129 11.22 12.08 -23.80
C GLY A 129 10.85 11.08 -24.87
#